data_AF-A0A933IWJ3-F1
#
_entry.id   AF-A0A933IWJ3-F1
#
_cell.length_a   1.000
_cell.length_b   1.000
_cell.length_c   1.000
_cell.angle_alpha   90.00
_cell.angle_beta   90.00
_cell.angle_gamma   90.00
#
_symmetry.space_group_name_H-M   'P 1'
#
loop_
_entity.id
_entity.type
_entity.pdbx_description
1 polymer ?
#
loop_
_entity_poly.entity_id
_entity_poly.type
_entity_poly.pdbx_seq_one_letter_code
_entity_poly.pdbx_strand_id
1 'polypeptide(L)'
;MEVKHAHIELAEAQRVQKTLLAPGPCPHMFYGVKENRRVYGRVTKGEEYEYYEKLLALTNLKNKTSRRIKAELMAAAEIYTKRIIQIWVEICGLRTFKDQDGVYQGWGPPGDFMMMRVGDFVRELEKKYGRIIMQHDCKRGDLGATMIGYYDRFIGSLWDKLAIKHSYLKYDTMNIQVYMGKDVALLDEVKKKNYIPAQGLKLMREKGKGIIIVDVTSNDTGPEYQEQFIPERGKTLQECVAEDVGSWTIQYGLINDELSPLGLVTGCTRRSTGRIRALCPTGTFWDPGFGNQGGKFENVMLDLIRIGKWNGQGAIFIDETSKMYCFEKKFGGTGKVADMEKCALRAVNKFRELEYEAYQAPEVKDAGIRYPF
;
A
#
# COMPACT_ATOMS: atom_id res chain seq x y z
N MET A 1 -0.59 -0.07 24.01
CA MET A 1 0.40 -0.23 22.92
C MET A 1 1.78 -0.04 23.50
N GLU A 2 2.77 -0.85 23.13
CA GLU A 2 4.15 -0.75 23.65
C GLU A 2 5.02 0.17 22.79
N VAL A 3 4.69 0.24 21.50
CA VAL A 3 5.38 1.08 20.52
C VAL A 3 4.39 1.94 19.73
N LYS A 4 4.93 2.98 19.11
CA LYS A 4 4.24 3.75 18.07
C LYS A 4 4.00 2.86 16.85
N HIS A 5 2.77 2.85 16.33
CA HIS A 5 2.44 2.02 15.18
C HIS A 5 2.46 2.80 13.86
N ALA A 6 2.54 2.04 12.75
CA ALA A 6 2.77 2.52 11.40
C ALA A 6 1.76 3.58 10.93
N HIS A 7 0.50 3.51 11.36
CA HIS A 7 -0.51 4.52 10.99
C HIS A 7 -0.29 5.89 11.65
N ILE A 8 0.33 5.95 12.84
CA ILE A 8 0.75 7.23 13.43
C ILE A 8 1.97 7.75 12.66
N GLU A 9 2.97 6.90 12.41
CA GLU A 9 4.16 7.28 11.64
C GLU A 9 3.80 7.73 10.22
N LEU A 10 2.78 7.11 9.62
CA LEU A 10 2.19 7.52 8.36
C LEU A 10 1.62 8.93 8.43
N ALA A 11 0.79 9.23 9.43
CA ALA A 11 0.22 10.57 9.57
C ALA A 11 1.30 11.64 9.73
N GLU A 12 2.40 11.33 10.41
CA GLU A 12 3.56 12.22 10.50
C GLU A 12 4.32 12.34 9.18
N ALA A 13 4.57 11.22 8.48
CA ALA A 13 5.19 11.22 7.17
C ALA A 13 4.38 12.05 6.16
N GLN A 14 3.05 11.99 6.23
CA GLN A 14 2.12 12.80 5.44
C GLN A 14 2.30 14.30 5.70
N ARG A 15 2.50 14.72 6.95
CA ARG A 15 2.81 16.13 7.29
C ARG A 15 4.15 16.59 6.71
N VAL A 16 5.16 15.71 6.74
CA VAL A 16 6.47 16.00 6.13
C VAL A 16 6.35 16.17 4.62
N GLN A 17 5.62 15.28 3.93
CA GLN A 17 5.46 15.34 2.47
C GLN A 17 4.35 16.30 1.99
N LYS A 18 3.52 16.83 2.89
CA LYS A 18 2.41 17.76 2.63
C LYS A 18 1.39 17.25 1.61
N THR A 19 1.04 15.98 1.72
CA THR A 19 0.02 15.32 0.88
C THR A 19 -0.36 13.97 1.48
N LEU A 20 -1.59 13.51 1.25
CA LEU A 20 -2.01 12.14 1.52
C LEU A 20 -1.64 11.17 0.39
N LEU A 21 -1.01 11.64 -0.69
CA LEU A 21 -0.55 10.84 -1.82
C LEU A 21 0.42 9.73 -1.41
N ALA A 22 0.14 8.50 -1.83
CA ALA A 22 1.10 7.41 -1.86
C ALA A 22 1.21 6.86 -3.29
N PRO A 23 2.31 7.09 -4.02
CA PRO A 23 2.56 6.42 -5.27
C PRO A 23 3.01 4.97 -5.02
N GLY A 24 2.96 4.14 -6.06
CA GLY A 24 3.32 2.74 -5.95
C GLY A 24 4.51 2.34 -6.82
N PRO A 25 5.59 1.78 -6.22
CA PRO A 25 6.73 1.27 -6.97
C PRO A 25 6.37 -0.09 -7.58
N CYS A 26 5.54 -0.09 -8.62
CA CYS A 26 4.99 -1.30 -9.21
C CYS A 26 5.41 -1.41 -10.68
N PRO A 27 6.53 -2.10 -10.98
CA PRO A 27 6.98 -2.28 -12.35
C PRO A 27 6.07 -3.27 -13.07
N HIS A 28 5.10 -2.75 -13.83
CA HIS A 28 4.19 -3.57 -14.61
C HIS A 28 4.94 -4.21 -15.77
N MET A 29 4.66 -5.49 -16.04
CA MET A 29 5.09 -6.12 -17.28
C MET A 29 4.14 -5.73 -18.39
N PHE A 30 4.66 -5.10 -19.44
CA PHE A 30 3.86 -4.74 -20.61
C PHE A 30 3.77 -5.89 -21.62
N TYR A 31 2.76 -5.88 -22.48
CA TYR A 31 2.65 -6.88 -23.54
C TYR A 31 3.76 -6.70 -24.59
N GLY A 32 4.71 -7.64 -24.58
CA GLY A 32 5.78 -7.75 -25.58
C GLY A 32 7.10 -7.06 -25.19
N VAL A 33 8.20 -7.59 -25.72
CA VAL A 33 9.57 -7.12 -25.42
C VAL A 33 9.78 -5.68 -25.86
N LYS A 34 9.23 -5.28 -27.01
CA LYS A 34 9.38 -3.93 -27.57
C LYS A 34 8.84 -2.86 -26.61
N GLU A 35 7.67 -3.11 -26.02
CA GLU A 35 7.02 -2.14 -25.15
C GLU A 35 7.74 -2.01 -23.80
N ASN A 36 8.15 -3.14 -23.20
CA ASN A 36 8.97 -3.09 -21.99
C ASN A 36 10.29 -2.36 -22.24
N ARG A 37 10.94 -2.54 -23.40
CA ARG A 37 12.16 -1.81 -23.75
C ARG A 37 11.93 -0.32 -23.99
N ARG A 38 10.74 0.06 -24.47
CA ARG A 38 10.37 1.48 -24.64
C ARG A 38 10.30 2.19 -23.29
N VAL A 39 9.73 1.52 -22.28
CA VAL A 39 9.52 2.09 -20.94
C VAL A 39 10.76 1.98 -20.08
N TYR A 40 11.33 0.78 -19.95
CA TYR A 40 12.42 0.49 -19.01
C TYR A 40 13.82 0.59 -19.64
N GLY A 41 13.93 0.56 -20.96
CA GLY A 41 15.21 0.51 -21.66
C GLY A 41 15.75 -0.91 -21.81
N ARG A 42 17.07 -1.02 -22.03
CA ARG A 42 17.77 -2.29 -22.26
C ARG A 42 18.99 -2.37 -21.34
N VAL A 43 19.11 -3.48 -20.60
CA VAL A 43 20.23 -3.74 -19.69
C VAL A 43 20.76 -5.13 -19.96
N THR A 44 21.95 -5.24 -20.55
CA THR A 44 22.51 -6.53 -21.02
C THR A 44 23.78 -6.96 -20.28
N LYS A 45 24.21 -6.17 -19.30
CA LYS A 45 25.38 -6.38 -18.44
C LYS A 45 25.25 -5.56 -17.17
N GLY A 46 26.09 -5.83 -16.17
CA GLY A 46 26.06 -5.16 -14.87
C GLY A 46 25.42 -6.02 -13.79
N GLU A 47 25.49 -5.55 -12.55
CA GLU A 47 25.10 -6.31 -11.37
C GLU A 47 23.66 -6.83 -11.46
N GLU A 48 22.69 -5.96 -11.80
CA GLU A 48 21.28 -6.34 -11.88
C GLU A 48 21.04 -7.40 -12.95
N TYR A 49 21.68 -7.26 -14.12
CA TYR A 49 21.55 -8.23 -15.20
C TYR A 49 22.09 -9.60 -14.79
N GLU A 50 23.31 -9.63 -14.24
CA GLU A 50 23.97 -10.87 -13.82
C GLU A 50 23.21 -11.54 -12.66
N TYR A 51 22.65 -10.73 -11.76
CA TYR A 51 21.80 -11.20 -10.67
C TYR A 51 20.56 -11.94 -11.20
N TYR A 52 19.80 -11.31 -12.10
CA TYR A 52 18.61 -11.95 -12.66
C TYR A 52 18.94 -13.10 -13.60
N GLU A 53 20.03 -13.05 -14.36
CA GLU A 53 20.44 -14.17 -15.21
C GLU A 53 20.74 -15.42 -14.37
N LYS A 54 21.45 -15.26 -13.24
CA LYS A 54 21.72 -16.33 -12.28
C LYS A 54 20.44 -16.86 -11.64
N LEU A 55 19.56 -15.99 -11.15
CA LEU A 55 18.26 -16.42 -10.58
C LEU A 55 17.43 -17.19 -11.58
N LEU A 56 17.31 -16.68 -12.81
CA LEU A 56 16.53 -17.33 -13.86
C LEU A 56 17.16 -18.67 -14.28
N ALA A 57 18.48 -18.85 -14.16
CA ALA A 57 19.13 -20.13 -14.44
C ALA A 57 18.70 -21.24 -13.47
N LEU A 58 18.25 -20.89 -12.26
CA LEU A 58 17.71 -21.83 -11.27
C LEU A 58 16.25 -22.22 -11.56
N THR A 59 15.58 -21.55 -12.50
CA THR A 59 14.18 -21.82 -12.83
C THR A 59 14.03 -22.93 -13.89
N ASN A 60 12.77 -23.24 -14.24
CA ASN A 60 12.45 -24.10 -15.38
C ASN A 60 12.59 -23.38 -16.74
N LEU A 61 13.00 -22.10 -16.79
CA LEU A 61 13.26 -21.37 -18.04
C LEU A 61 14.60 -21.78 -18.66
N LYS A 62 14.60 -22.92 -19.38
CA LYS A 62 15.82 -23.54 -19.93
C LYS A 62 16.38 -22.81 -21.16
N ASN A 63 15.53 -22.24 -22.01
CA ASN A 63 15.99 -21.54 -23.22
C ASN A 63 16.87 -20.33 -22.87
N LYS A 64 18.13 -20.35 -23.31
CA LYS A 64 19.13 -19.33 -22.99
C LYS A 64 18.75 -17.95 -23.53
N THR A 65 18.19 -17.86 -24.73
CA THR A 65 17.77 -16.60 -25.34
C THR A 65 16.62 -15.98 -24.56
N SER A 66 15.58 -16.76 -24.23
CA SER A 66 14.46 -16.30 -23.41
C SER A 66 14.91 -15.86 -22.02
N ARG A 67 15.83 -16.60 -21.40
CA ARG A 67 16.42 -16.23 -20.10
C ARG A 67 17.15 -14.89 -20.17
N ARG A 68 17.98 -14.68 -21.19
CA ARG A 68 18.71 -13.41 -21.38
C ARG A 68 17.77 -12.23 -21.60
N ILE A 69 16.71 -12.41 -22.39
CA ILE A 69 15.68 -11.37 -22.59
C ILE A 69 14.97 -11.07 -21.26
N LYS A 70 14.57 -12.10 -20.50
CA LYS A 70 13.89 -11.90 -19.22
C LYS A 70 14.80 -11.22 -18.19
N ALA A 71 16.07 -11.62 -18.10
CA ALA A 71 17.06 -10.96 -17.24
C ALA A 71 17.26 -9.49 -17.63
N GLU A 72 17.34 -9.19 -18.93
CA GLU A 72 17.42 -7.82 -19.46
C GLU A 72 16.24 -6.96 -19.01
N LEU A 73 15.00 -7.47 -19.17
CA LEU A 73 13.80 -6.73 -18.81
C LEU A 73 13.65 -6.54 -17.30
N MET A 74 13.98 -7.55 -16.49
CA MET A 74 13.90 -7.46 -15.03
C MET A 74 14.94 -6.47 -14.49
N ALA A 75 16.17 -6.52 -14.99
CA ALA A 75 17.20 -5.55 -14.60
C ALA A 75 16.79 -4.12 -14.96
N ALA A 76 16.27 -3.91 -16.17
CA ALA A 76 15.78 -2.61 -16.62
C ALA A 76 14.61 -2.10 -15.76
N ALA A 77 13.66 -2.97 -15.42
CA ALA A 77 12.52 -2.63 -14.57
C ALA A 77 12.94 -2.30 -13.13
N GLU A 78 13.90 -3.03 -12.54
CA GLU A 78 14.45 -2.71 -11.22
C GLU A 78 15.13 -1.34 -11.21
N ILE A 79 16.01 -1.09 -12.19
CA ILE A 79 16.75 0.18 -12.30
C ILE A 79 15.78 1.36 -12.47
N TYR A 80 14.78 1.21 -13.35
CA TYR A 80 13.73 2.20 -13.53
C TYR A 80 12.98 2.46 -12.21
N THR A 81 12.58 1.40 -11.52
CA THR A 81 11.81 1.49 -10.27
C THR A 81 12.62 2.18 -9.17
N LYS A 82 13.89 1.84 -9.01
CA LYS A 82 14.79 2.55 -8.09
C LYS A 82 14.93 4.02 -8.47
N ARG A 83 15.08 4.35 -9.75
CA ARG A 83 15.22 5.75 -10.21
C ARG A 83 13.97 6.59 -9.91
N ILE A 84 12.77 6.08 -10.18
CA ILE A 84 11.55 6.85 -9.90
C ILE A 84 11.30 7.01 -8.39
N ILE A 85 11.58 5.98 -7.57
CA ILE A 85 11.53 6.09 -6.10
C ILE A 85 12.51 7.16 -5.62
N GLN A 86 13.74 7.15 -6.13
CA GLN A 86 14.73 8.16 -5.78
C GLN A 86 14.20 9.56 -6.08
N ILE A 87 13.63 9.79 -7.26
CA ILE A 87 13.02 11.08 -7.62
C ILE A 87 11.89 11.43 -6.65
N TRP A 88 10.99 10.49 -6.33
CA TRP A 88 9.90 10.74 -5.38
C TRP A 88 10.40 11.14 -3.99
N VAL A 89 11.45 10.50 -3.50
CA VAL A 89 12.01 10.78 -2.16
C VAL A 89 12.84 12.06 -2.16
N GLU A 90 13.81 12.17 -3.07
CA GLU A 90 14.83 13.22 -3.07
C GLU A 90 14.30 14.55 -3.62
N ILE A 91 13.48 14.49 -4.68
CA ILE A 91 13.00 15.67 -5.40
C ILE A 91 11.58 16.03 -5.00
N CYS A 92 10.67 15.05 -4.95
CA CYS A 92 9.27 15.33 -4.63
C CYS A 92 8.98 15.38 -3.12
N GLY A 93 9.89 14.87 -2.28
CA GLY A 93 9.74 14.86 -0.82
C GLY A 93 8.73 13.84 -0.29
N LEU A 94 8.38 12.82 -1.07
CA LEU A 94 7.43 11.77 -0.66
C LEU A 94 8.08 10.77 0.29
N ARG A 95 7.28 10.28 1.25
CA ARG A 95 7.68 9.39 2.35
C ARG A 95 6.70 8.23 2.55
N THR A 96 5.70 8.08 1.70
CA THR A 96 4.70 7.02 1.81
C THR A 96 4.55 6.33 0.46
N PHE A 97 4.71 5.01 0.41
CA PHE A 97 4.62 4.23 -0.83
C PHE A 97 3.76 3.00 -0.61
N LYS A 98 2.96 2.64 -1.63
CA LYS A 98 2.17 1.41 -1.63
C LYS A 98 2.47 0.58 -2.86
N ASP A 99 3.04 -0.61 -2.66
CA ASP A 99 3.29 -1.52 -3.77
C ASP A 99 2.17 -2.55 -3.96
N GLN A 100 2.27 -3.43 -4.95
CA GLN A 100 1.26 -4.42 -5.32
C GLN A 100 1.91 -5.79 -5.57
N ASP A 101 1.63 -6.76 -4.70
CA ASP A 101 2.18 -8.12 -4.73
C ASP A 101 1.95 -8.78 -6.11
N GLY A 102 0.75 -8.64 -6.67
CA GLY A 102 0.38 -9.20 -7.96
C GLY A 102 1.24 -8.68 -9.14
N VAL A 103 1.74 -7.44 -9.07
CA VAL A 103 2.59 -6.87 -10.13
C VAL A 103 3.97 -7.54 -10.11
N TYR A 104 4.54 -7.73 -8.92
CA TYR A 104 5.81 -8.43 -8.77
C TYR A 104 5.70 -9.91 -9.15
N GLN A 105 4.62 -10.58 -8.76
CA GLN A 105 4.37 -11.99 -9.13
C GLN A 105 4.23 -12.19 -10.65
N GLY A 106 3.80 -11.18 -11.39
CA GLY A 106 3.79 -11.20 -12.86
C GLY A 106 5.16 -11.43 -13.49
N TRP A 107 6.25 -11.15 -12.77
CA TRP A 107 7.62 -11.45 -13.21
C TRP A 107 8.04 -12.91 -12.93
N GLY A 108 7.20 -13.71 -12.29
CA GLY A 108 7.47 -15.07 -11.84
C GLY A 108 8.29 -15.10 -10.54
N PRO A 109 8.88 -16.25 -10.15
CA PRO A 109 9.59 -16.38 -8.88
C PRO A 109 10.68 -15.33 -8.63
N PRO A 110 11.47 -14.88 -9.64
CA PRO A 110 12.44 -13.80 -9.43
C PRO A 110 11.82 -12.42 -9.11
N GLY A 111 10.52 -12.23 -9.31
CA GLY A 111 9.81 -11.00 -8.97
C GLY A 111 9.81 -10.69 -7.48
N ASP A 112 9.76 -11.72 -6.63
CA ASP A 112 9.88 -11.57 -5.18
C ASP A 112 11.25 -11.01 -4.78
N PHE A 113 12.30 -11.41 -5.49
CA PHE A 113 13.65 -10.87 -5.28
C PHE A 113 13.78 -9.42 -5.77
N MET A 114 13.08 -9.05 -6.84
CA MET A 114 12.98 -7.65 -7.25
C MET A 114 12.31 -6.81 -6.17
N MET A 115 11.19 -7.29 -5.62
CA MET A 115 10.48 -6.64 -4.52
C MET A 115 11.39 -6.44 -3.31
N MET A 116 12.17 -7.45 -2.92
CA MET A 116 13.19 -7.35 -1.87
C MET A 116 14.24 -6.28 -2.17
N ARG A 117 14.85 -6.29 -3.36
CA ARG A 117 15.90 -5.32 -3.75
C ARG A 117 15.37 -3.88 -3.84
N VAL A 118 14.11 -3.71 -4.23
CA VAL A 118 13.44 -2.40 -4.22
C VAL A 118 13.17 -1.95 -2.78
N GLY A 119 12.68 -2.84 -1.92
CA GLY A 119 12.46 -2.56 -0.50
C GLY A 119 13.76 -2.17 0.23
N ASP A 120 14.85 -2.89 0.01
CA ASP A 120 16.16 -2.56 0.59
C ASP A 120 16.66 -1.19 0.12
N PHE A 121 16.48 -0.86 -1.16
CA PHE A 121 16.81 0.48 -1.68
C PHE A 121 15.97 1.59 -1.01
N VAL A 122 14.68 1.35 -0.76
CA VAL A 122 13.86 2.31 0.03
C VAL A 122 14.43 2.48 1.44
N ARG A 123 14.87 1.41 2.09
CA ARG A 123 15.48 1.49 3.44
C ARG A 123 16.84 2.20 3.43
N GLU A 124 17.57 2.17 2.33
CA GLU A 124 18.77 3.01 2.16
C GLU A 124 18.41 4.49 2.06
N LEU A 125 17.38 4.84 1.28
CA LEU A 125 16.87 6.21 1.19
C LEU A 125 16.32 6.72 2.53
N GLU A 126 15.61 5.87 3.28
CA GLU A 126 15.08 6.20 4.61
C GLU A 126 16.17 6.65 5.58
N LYS A 127 17.35 6.01 5.58
CA LYS A 127 18.49 6.41 6.41
C LYS A 127 18.97 7.84 6.13
N LYS A 128 18.82 8.30 4.88
CA LYS A 128 19.28 9.62 4.43
C LYS A 128 18.19 10.70 4.53
N TYR A 129 16.93 10.34 4.30
CA TYR A 129 15.83 11.27 4.09
C TYR A 129 14.74 11.23 5.17
N GLY A 130 14.93 10.40 6.20
CA GLY A 130 13.98 10.20 7.30
C GLY A 130 12.99 9.07 7.01
N ARG A 131 12.11 8.80 7.98
CA ARG A 131 11.14 7.69 7.97
C ARG A 131 10.34 7.62 6.67
N ILE A 132 10.27 6.43 6.08
CA ILE A 132 9.48 6.10 4.89
C ILE A 132 8.54 4.93 5.21
N ILE A 133 7.24 5.14 5.02
CA ILE A 133 6.21 4.12 5.23
C ILE A 133 6.00 3.32 3.95
N MET A 134 6.24 2.02 4.04
CA MET A 134 6.04 1.05 2.96
C MET A 134 4.81 0.19 3.26
N GLN A 135 3.88 0.22 2.32
CA GLN A 135 2.55 -0.38 2.44
C GLN A 135 2.42 -1.52 1.44
N HIS A 136 2.09 -2.73 1.93
CA HIS A 136 1.99 -3.89 1.07
C HIS A 136 0.55 -4.25 0.70
N ASP A 137 0.23 -4.11 -0.59
CA ASP A 137 -1.05 -4.58 -1.13
C ASP A 137 -0.92 -6.04 -1.60
N CYS A 138 -1.46 -6.97 -0.82
CA CYS A 138 -1.38 -8.42 -1.07
C CYS A 138 -2.71 -9.16 -0.87
N LYS A 139 -3.68 -8.53 -0.20
CA LYS A 139 -5.07 -8.98 0.00
C LYS A 139 -5.16 -10.43 0.50
N ARG A 140 -4.24 -10.85 1.38
CA ARG A 140 -4.19 -12.23 1.87
C ARG A 140 -5.34 -12.53 2.82
N GLY A 141 -5.82 -13.78 2.82
CA GLY A 141 -6.83 -14.27 3.75
C GLY A 141 -6.77 -15.80 3.77
N ASP A 142 -6.69 -16.37 4.97
CA ASP A 142 -6.50 -17.81 5.18
C ASP A 142 -6.83 -18.16 6.65
N LEU A 143 -6.83 -19.45 6.98
CA LEU A 143 -6.94 -19.92 8.35
C LEU A 143 -5.72 -19.47 9.18
N GLY A 144 -5.93 -19.27 10.48
CA GLY A 144 -4.95 -18.62 11.36
C GLY A 144 -3.53 -19.18 11.30
N ALA A 145 -3.36 -20.51 11.24
CA ALA A 145 -2.02 -21.13 11.15
C ALA A 145 -1.28 -20.77 9.85
N THR A 146 -2.00 -20.69 8.73
CA THR A 146 -1.44 -20.30 7.43
C THR A 146 -1.20 -18.79 7.37
N MET A 147 -2.10 -17.98 7.96
CA MET A 147 -1.97 -16.52 8.01
C MET A 147 -0.69 -16.05 8.69
N ILE A 148 -0.19 -16.79 9.69
CA ILE A 148 1.11 -16.49 10.32
C ILE A 148 2.23 -16.44 9.28
N GLY A 149 2.24 -17.34 8.30
CA GLY A 149 3.24 -17.34 7.23
C GLY A 149 3.20 -16.07 6.37
N TYR A 150 2.01 -15.56 6.06
CA TYR A 150 1.87 -14.29 5.33
C TYR A 150 2.34 -13.11 6.18
N TYR A 151 1.92 -13.05 7.44
CA TYR A 151 2.34 -12.01 8.37
C TYR A 151 3.86 -11.97 8.54
N ASP A 152 4.47 -13.12 8.82
CA ASP A 152 5.90 -13.23 9.05
C ASP A 152 6.72 -12.90 7.79
N ARG A 153 6.21 -13.25 6.60
CA ARG A 153 6.83 -12.90 5.31
C ARG A 153 6.85 -11.39 5.07
N PHE A 154 5.73 -10.71 5.25
CA PHE A 154 5.55 -9.34 4.76
C PHE A 154 5.89 -8.27 5.81
N ILE A 155 5.33 -8.38 7.01
CA ILE A 155 5.43 -7.35 8.06
C ILE A 155 6.12 -7.85 9.33
N GLY A 156 6.36 -9.16 9.46
CA GLY A 156 6.99 -9.80 10.61
C GLY A 156 8.42 -10.28 10.34
N SER A 157 8.77 -11.38 11.01
CA SER A 157 10.08 -12.03 10.96
C SER A 157 9.90 -13.53 10.75
N LEU A 158 10.28 -14.01 9.56
CA LEU A 158 10.08 -15.39 9.13
C LEU A 158 10.74 -16.41 10.06
N TRP A 159 11.94 -16.11 10.53
CA TRP A 159 12.80 -17.09 11.21
C TRP A 159 12.89 -16.87 12.72
N ASP A 160 11.92 -16.16 13.32
CA ASP A 160 11.82 -16.00 14.77
C ASP A 160 11.78 -17.37 15.49
N LYS A 161 11.09 -18.37 14.90
CA LYS A 161 11.06 -19.75 15.42
C LYS A 161 12.44 -20.44 15.40
N LEU A 162 13.33 -19.99 14.53
CA LEU A 162 14.71 -20.47 14.44
C LEU A 162 15.68 -19.57 15.23
N ALA A 163 15.17 -18.62 16.02
CA ALA A 163 15.94 -17.57 16.68
C ALA A 163 16.80 -16.70 15.73
N ILE A 164 16.45 -16.66 14.45
CA ILE A 164 17.08 -15.81 13.44
C ILE A 164 16.18 -14.61 13.20
N LYS A 165 16.55 -13.46 13.75
CA LYS A 165 15.81 -12.21 13.55
C LYS A 165 16.12 -11.65 12.16
N HIS A 166 15.27 -11.96 11.19
CA HIS A 166 15.43 -11.48 9.82
C HIS A 166 14.07 -11.20 9.16
N SER A 167 13.94 -9.99 8.61
CA SER A 167 12.78 -9.56 7.83
C SER A 167 13.25 -9.19 6.43
N TYR A 168 12.73 -9.87 5.41
CA TYR A 168 13.14 -9.67 4.02
C TYR A 168 12.52 -8.42 3.41
N LEU A 169 11.22 -8.23 3.62
CA LEU A 169 10.45 -7.20 2.92
C LEU A 169 10.23 -5.94 3.78
N LYS A 170 10.26 -6.09 5.11
CA LYS A 170 10.22 -4.99 6.09
C LYS A 170 9.07 -4.00 5.83
N TYR A 171 7.90 -4.44 5.37
CA TYR A 171 6.76 -3.53 5.22
C TYR A 171 6.27 -3.05 6.58
N ASP A 172 5.64 -1.89 6.58
CA ASP A 172 5.08 -1.25 7.77
C ASP A 172 3.63 -1.65 7.97
N THR A 173 2.94 -1.91 6.86
CA THR A 173 1.56 -2.37 6.87
C THR A 173 1.31 -3.39 5.75
N MET A 174 0.25 -4.19 5.91
CA MET A 174 -0.29 -5.03 4.85
C MET A 174 -1.81 -5.01 4.87
N ASN A 175 -2.44 -5.31 3.73
CA ASN A 175 -3.88 -5.53 3.68
C ASN A 175 -4.27 -7.03 3.65
N ILE A 176 -5.43 -7.32 4.24
CA ILE A 176 -5.98 -8.68 4.40
C ILE A 176 -7.47 -8.71 4.06
N GLN A 177 -7.98 -9.89 3.70
CA GLN A 177 -9.41 -10.14 3.47
C GLN A 177 -10.00 -10.96 4.61
N VAL A 178 -10.95 -10.39 5.35
CA VAL A 178 -11.55 -11.04 6.54
C VAL A 178 -12.86 -11.79 6.22
N TYR A 179 -13.12 -12.09 4.95
CA TYR A 179 -14.32 -12.84 4.52
C TYR A 179 -14.49 -14.18 5.26
N MET A 180 -13.37 -14.84 5.61
CA MET A 180 -13.37 -16.11 6.34
C MET A 180 -13.66 -15.96 7.84
N GLY A 181 -13.61 -14.73 8.38
CA GLY A 181 -13.80 -14.43 9.79
C GLY A 181 -12.67 -13.58 10.40
N LYS A 182 -12.90 -13.16 11.64
CA LYS A 182 -11.94 -12.32 12.42
C LYS A 182 -10.63 -13.04 12.77
N ASP A 183 -10.61 -14.36 12.69
CA ASP A 183 -9.42 -15.19 12.90
C ASP A 183 -8.34 -14.91 11.85
N VAL A 184 -8.69 -14.41 10.67
CA VAL A 184 -7.72 -13.94 9.66
C VAL A 184 -6.87 -12.77 10.20
N ALA A 185 -7.46 -11.87 10.99
CA ALA A 185 -6.76 -10.77 11.62
C ALA A 185 -5.88 -11.22 12.81
N LEU A 186 -6.02 -12.48 13.27
CA LEU A 186 -5.28 -13.07 14.38
C LEU A 186 -5.29 -12.20 15.66
N LEU A 187 -6.50 -11.77 16.04
CA LEU A 187 -6.72 -10.91 17.20
C LEU A 187 -7.00 -11.67 18.51
N ASP A 188 -7.29 -12.96 18.44
CA ASP A 188 -7.61 -13.81 19.59
C ASP A 188 -6.54 -14.89 19.80
N GLU A 189 -6.22 -15.18 21.06
CA GLU A 189 -5.56 -16.43 21.44
C GLU A 189 -6.61 -17.54 21.54
N VAL A 190 -6.56 -18.54 20.66
CA VAL A 190 -7.51 -19.66 20.72
C VAL A 190 -7.13 -20.60 21.86
N LYS A 191 -7.76 -20.42 23.03
CA LYS A 191 -7.52 -21.24 24.24
C LYS A 191 -7.82 -22.75 24.09
N LYS A 192 -8.65 -23.16 23.12
CA LYS A 192 -9.16 -24.55 23.01
C LYS A 192 -8.38 -25.47 22.06
N LYS A 193 -7.48 -24.95 21.24
CA LYS A 193 -6.68 -25.75 20.29
C LYS A 193 -5.26 -25.24 20.35
N ASN A 194 -4.32 -26.09 20.75
CA ASN A 194 -2.87 -25.83 20.84
C ASN A 194 -2.40 -24.64 19.97
N TYR A 195 -2.25 -23.48 20.65
CA TYR A 195 -1.48 -22.28 20.30
C TYR A 195 -1.53 -21.81 18.82
N ILE A 196 -2.57 -21.07 18.45
CA ILE A 196 -2.42 -20.03 17.41
C ILE A 196 -2.03 -18.74 18.14
N PRO A 197 -0.78 -18.24 18.01
CA PRO A 197 -0.41 -16.96 18.60
C PRO A 197 -1.31 -15.85 18.04
N ALA A 198 -1.68 -14.88 18.88
CA ALA A 198 -2.36 -13.65 18.46
C ALA A 198 -1.37 -12.75 17.67
N GLN A 199 -0.86 -13.27 16.56
CA GLN A 199 0.26 -12.71 15.79
C GLN A 199 -0.09 -11.31 15.28
N GLY A 200 -1.36 -11.07 14.91
CA GLY A 200 -1.83 -9.74 14.55
C GLY A 200 -1.69 -8.74 15.70
N LEU A 201 -2.15 -9.10 16.91
CA LEU A 201 -1.96 -8.25 18.10
C LEU A 201 -0.48 -8.01 18.40
N LYS A 202 0.35 -9.06 18.33
CA LYS A 202 1.80 -8.97 18.57
C LYS A 202 2.45 -7.98 17.59
N LEU A 203 2.17 -8.13 16.29
CA LEU A 203 2.69 -7.25 15.26
C LEU A 203 2.28 -5.80 15.48
N MET A 204 1.02 -5.55 15.84
CA MET A 204 0.53 -4.20 16.10
C MET A 204 1.12 -3.61 17.39
N ARG A 205 1.02 -4.33 18.52
CA ARG A 205 1.36 -3.83 19.86
C ARG A 205 2.85 -3.75 20.13
N GLU A 206 3.62 -4.75 19.69
CA GLU A 206 5.05 -4.89 20.00
C GLU A 206 5.95 -4.46 18.83
N LYS A 207 5.49 -4.64 17.58
CA LYS A 207 6.28 -4.34 16.37
C LYS A 207 5.82 -3.09 15.63
N GLY A 208 4.74 -2.45 16.08
CA GLY A 208 4.25 -1.20 15.51
C GLY A 208 3.74 -1.33 14.09
N LYS A 209 3.31 -2.53 13.66
CA LYS A 209 2.79 -2.75 12.31
C LYS A 209 1.31 -2.36 12.19
N GLY A 210 0.87 -2.11 10.96
CA GLY A 210 -0.55 -1.86 10.65
C GLY A 210 -1.16 -2.98 9.81
N ILE A 211 -2.44 -3.25 10.05
CA ILE A 211 -3.24 -4.23 9.30
C ILE A 211 -4.45 -3.51 8.72
N ILE A 212 -4.62 -3.59 7.40
CA ILE A 212 -5.74 -2.96 6.69
C ILE A 212 -6.70 -4.05 6.22
N ILE A 213 -7.97 -3.94 6.58
CA ILE A 213 -9.01 -4.87 6.15
C ILE A 213 -9.54 -4.38 4.79
N VAL A 214 -9.58 -5.25 3.79
CA VAL A 214 -10.22 -4.94 2.52
C VAL A 214 -11.74 -4.86 2.74
N ASP A 215 -12.33 -3.71 2.46
CA ASP A 215 -13.76 -3.43 2.70
C ASP A 215 -14.46 -2.97 1.41
N VAL A 216 -14.25 -1.72 0.99
CA VAL A 216 -14.81 -1.17 -0.26
C VAL A 216 -13.73 -1.14 -1.34
N THR A 217 -13.95 -1.84 -2.45
CA THR A 217 -12.98 -1.90 -3.56
C THR A 217 -13.38 -1.00 -4.74
N SER A 218 -12.41 -0.63 -5.57
CA SER A 218 -12.61 0.36 -6.64
C SER A 218 -13.13 -0.19 -7.97
N ASN A 219 -13.31 -1.52 -8.10
CA ASN A 219 -13.81 -2.17 -9.31
C ASN A 219 -15.34 -2.00 -9.47
N ASP A 220 -15.81 -1.96 -10.72
CA ASP A 220 -17.24 -1.76 -11.06
C ASP A 220 -18.18 -2.74 -10.34
N THR A 221 -17.76 -4.01 -10.23
CA THR A 221 -18.51 -5.11 -9.60
C THR A 221 -18.32 -5.23 -8.08
N GLY A 222 -17.59 -4.32 -7.42
CA GLY A 222 -17.45 -4.31 -5.95
C GLY A 222 -18.77 -4.43 -5.14
N PRO A 223 -19.89 -3.78 -5.51
CA PRO A 223 -21.08 -3.73 -4.67
C PRO A 223 -21.88 -5.03 -4.67
N GLU A 224 -21.59 -5.97 -5.60
CA GLU A 224 -22.31 -7.24 -5.72
C GLU A 224 -22.40 -7.98 -4.37
N TYR A 225 -21.34 -7.89 -3.56
CA TYR A 225 -21.32 -8.38 -2.18
C TYR A 225 -21.21 -7.27 -1.14
N GLN A 226 -20.36 -6.27 -1.37
CA GLN A 226 -20.01 -5.26 -0.35
C GLN A 226 -21.22 -4.41 0.07
N GLU A 227 -22.15 -4.15 -0.84
CA GLU A 227 -23.33 -3.33 -0.59
C GLU A 227 -24.60 -4.16 -0.33
N GLN A 228 -24.49 -5.49 -0.19
CA GLN A 228 -25.63 -6.32 0.19
C GLN A 228 -26.12 -5.92 1.59
N PHE A 229 -27.43 -5.71 1.70
CA PHE A 229 -28.05 -5.39 2.98
C PHE A 229 -28.16 -6.64 3.85
N ILE A 230 -27.76 -6.50 5.11
CA ILE A 230 -27.83 -7.53 6.16
C ILE A 230 -28.98 -7.14 7.11
N PRO A 231 -30.18 -7.75 6.97
CA PRO A 231 -31.36 -7.33 7.72
C PRO A 231 -31.18 -7.37 9.24
N GLU A 232 -30.48 -8.39 9.75
CA GLU A 232 -30.26 -8.61 11.18
C GLU A 232 -29.38 -7.52 11.81
N ARG A 233 -28.53 -6.86 10.99
CA ARG A 233 -27.67 -5.75 11.43
C ARG A 233 -28.19 -4.38 11.01
N GLY A 234 -29.20 -4.32 10.14
CA GLY A 234 -29.74 -3.07 9.59
C GLY A 234 -28.72 -2.26 8.78
N LYS A 235 -27.75 -2.93 8.15
CA LYS A 235 -26.55 -2.33 7.55
C LYS A 235 -26.15 -3.08 6.29
N THR A 236 -25.39 -2.44 5.41
CA THR A 236 -24.72 -3.15 4.31
C THR A 236 -23.55 -3.99 4.83
N LEU A 237 -23.09 -4.98 4.06
CA LEU A 237 -21.95 -5.82 4.45
C LEU A 237 -20.69 -4.99 4.76
N GLN A 238 -20.38 -3.98 3.94
CA GLN A 238 -19.25 -3.08 4.19
C GLN A 238 -19.38 -2.30 5.51
N GLU A 239 -20.59 -1.83 5.84
CA GLU A 239 -20.85 -1.16 7.12
C GLU A 239 -20.70 -2.13 8.30
N CYS A 240 -21.09 -3.39 8.12
CA CYS A 240 -20.89 -4.43 9.12
C CYS A 240 -19.40 -4.66 9.39
N VAL A 241 -18.58 -4.76 8.34
CA VAL A 241 -17.12 -4.91 8.45
C VAL A 241 -16.50 -3.70 9.13
N ALA A 242 -16.85 -2.48 8.72
CA ALA A 242 -16.35 -1.25 9.32
C ALA A 242 -16.70 -1.14 10.82
N GLU A 243 -17.93 -1.48 11.20
CA GLU A 243 -18.37 -1.55 12.60
C GLU A 243 -17.57 -2.59 13.40
N ASP A 244 -17.32 -3.76 12.81
CA ASP A 244 -16.58 -4.83 13.48
C ASP A 244 -15.13 -4.40 13.72
N VAL A 245 -14.47 -3.78 12.74
CA VAL A 245 -13.10 -3.25 12.88
C VAL A 245 -13.03 -2.13 13.91
N GLY A 246 -14.02 -1.24 13.94
CA GLY A 246 -14.16 -0.22 14.98
C GLY A 246 -14.31 -0.84 16.37
N SER A 247 -15.13 -1.88 16.48
CA SER A 247 -15.36 -2.62 17.72
C SER A 247 -14.10 -3.37 18.19
N TRP A 248 -13.37 -4.02 17.29
CA TRP A 248 -12.10 -4.70 17.61
C TRP A 248 -11.05 -3.73 18.12
N THR A 249 -11.00 -2.52 17.54
CA THR A 249 -10.08 -1.48 17.99
C THR A 249 -10.29 -1.17 19.48
N ILE A 250 -11.54 -1.05 19.94
CA ILE A 250 -11.88 -0.79 21.34
C ILE A 250 -11.63 -2.06 22.18
N GLN A 251 -12.19 -3.20 21.75
CA GLN A 251 -12.13 -4.48 22.47
C GLN A 251 -10.69 -4.90 22.79
N TYR A 252 -9.77 -4.72 21.85
CA TYR A 252 -8.36 -5.10 22.02
C TYR A 252 -7.47 -3.90 22.39
N GLY A 253 -8.02 -2.75 22.80
CA GLY A 253 -7.22 -1.60 23.27
C GLY A 253 -6.16 -1.16 22.26
N LEU A 254 -6.54 -1.07 20.99
CA LEU A 254 -5.66 -0.75 19.86
C LEU A 254 -5.64 0.74 19.53
N ILE A 255 -6.08 1.61 20.44
CA ILE A 255 -5.99 3.06 20.24
C ILE A 255 -4.69 3.57 20.86
N ASN A 256 -3.89 4.26 20.05
CA ASN A 256 -2.71 5.01 20.49
C ASN A 256 -2.64 6.32 19.72
N ASP A 257 -2.42 7.43 20.43
CA ASP A 257 -2.37 8.78 19.84
C ASP A 257 -3.57 9.04 18.91
N GLU A 258 -4.79 8.73 19.36
CA GLU A 258 -6.06 8.88 18.64
C GLU A 258 -6.24 8.02 17.36
N LEU A 259 -5.29 7.16 17.01
CA LEU A 259 -5.36 6.27 15.84
C LEU A 259 -5.35 4.80 16.23
N SER A 260 -5.81 3.97 15.29
CA SER A 260 -5.73 2.51 15.33
C SER A 260 -4.67 1.99 14.35
N PRO A 261 -3.92 0.93 14.69
CA PRO A 261 -3.14 0.14 13.73
C PRO A 261 -4.02 -0.70 12.82
N LEU A 262 -5.33 -0.81 13.09
CA LEU A 262 -6.30 -1.33 12.14
C LEU A 262 -6.75 -0.23 11.18
N GLY A 263 -6.98 -0.61 9.93
CA GLY A 263 -7.45 0.27 8.87
C GLY A 263 -8.43 -0.42 7.93
N LEU A 264 -8.95 0.32 6.97
CA LEU A 264 -9.86 -0.18 5.93
C LEU A 264 -9.35 0.19 4.55
N VAL A 265 -9.60 -0.65 3.53
CA VAL A 265 -9.55 -0.21 2.14
C VAL A 265 -10.91 0.36 1.79
N THR A 266 -10.94 1.61 1.30
CA THR A 266 -12.14 2.36 0.92
C THR A 266 -11.94 3.00 -0.45
N GLY A 267 -12.22 2.26 -1.53
CA GLY A 267 -11.97 2.71 -2.90
C GLY A 267 -12.56 4.09 -3.25
N CYS A 268 -11.82 4.89 -4.03
CA CYS A 268 -12.17 6.28 -4.33
C CYS A 268 -12.97 6.51 -5.62
N THR A 269 -13.50 5.44 -6.23
CA THR A 269 -14.31 5.51 -7.46
C THR A 269 -15.79 5.77 -7.18
N ARG A 270 -16.21 5.78 -5.91
CA ARG A 270 -17.59 6.05 -5.47
C ARG A 270 -17.65 7.06 -4.36
N ARG A 271 -18.73 7.84 -4.36
CA ARG A 271 -18.90 8.91 -3.38
C ARG A 271 -19.16 8.35 -1.99
N SER A 272 -18.23 8.62 -1.07
CA SER A 272 -18.40 8.35 0.34
C SER A 272 -19.51 9.22 0.94
N THR A 273 -20.27 8.62 1.84
CA THR A 273 -21.24 9.30 2.71
C THR A 273 -20.64 9.67 4.07
N GLY A 274 -19.39 9.29 4.33
CA GLY A 274 -18.73 9.38 5.63
C GLY A 274 -19.25 8.40 6.68
N ARG A 275 -20.17 7.49 6.30
CA ARG A 275 -20.74 6.49 7.22
C ARG A 275 -19.72 5.43 7.64
N ILE A 276 -18.83 5.01 6.75
CA ILE A 276 -17.73 4.09 7.08
C ILE A 276 -16.77 4.74 8.08
N ARG A 277 -16.40 6.02 7.88
CA ARG A 277 -15.65 6.79 8.89
C ARG A 277 -16.35 6.88 10.24
N ALA A 278 -17.67 7.09 10.26
CA ALA A 278 -18.42 7.14 11.52
C ALA A 278 -18.37 5.80 12.29
N LEU A 279 -18.36 4.67 11.58
CA LEU A 279 -18.27 3.33 12.16
C LEU A 279 -16.83 2.94 12.57
N CYS A 280 -15.82 3.47 11.87
CA CYS A 280 -14.40 3.25 12.14
C CYS A 280 -13.65 4.58 12.35
N PRO A 281 -13.89 5.29 13.46
CA PRO A 281 -13.44 6.68 13.64
C PRO A 281 -11.91 6.85 13.74
N THR A 282 -11.19 5.84 14.23
CA THR A 282 -9.73 5.88 14.47
C THR A 282 -8.92 5.14 13.41
N GLY A 283 -9.57 4.47 12.46
CA GLY A 283 -8.90 3.66 11.43
C GLY A 283 -8.23 4.52 10.37
N THR A 284 -7.11 4.05 9.81
CA THR A 284 -6.53 4.65 8.61
C THR A 284 -7.12 4.01 7.36
N PHE A 285 -7.58 4.82 6.42
CA PHE A 285 -8.25 4.36 5.21
C PHE A 285 -7.29 4.37 4.03
N TRP A 286 -7.39 3.34 3.19
CA TRP A 286 -6.61 3.20 1.97
C TRP A 286 -7.55 3.39 0.80
N ASP A 287 -7.34 4.46 0.05
CA ASP A 287 -8.25 4.89 -0.99
C ASP A 287 -7.62 4.68 -2.37
N PRO A 288 -7.65 3.44 -2.92
CA PRO A 288 -7.20 3.17 -4.27
C PRO A 288 -8.18 3.69 -5.31
N GLY A 289 -7.62 4.14 -6.43
CA GLY A 289 -8.38 4.44 -7.64
C GLY A 289 -8.07 5.78 -8.29
N PHE A 290 -7.16 6.58 -7.72
CA PHE A 290 -6.68 7.80 -8.37
C PHE A 290 -5.91 7.48 -9.66
N GLY A 291 -5.83 8.47 -10.56
CA GLY A 291 -5.12 8.32 -11.84
C GLY A 291 -5.92 7.49 -12.84
N ASN A 292 -5.47 6.26 -13.11
CA ASN A 292 -5.99 5.45 -14.23
C ASN A 292 -7.43 4.94 -14.01
N GLN A 293 -7.88 4.78 -12.77
CA GLN A 293 -9.23 4.30 -12.46
C GLN A 293 -10.25 5.45 -12.31
N GLY A 294 -9.82 6.71 -12.47
CA GLY A 294 -10.73 7.87 -12.50
C GLY A 294 -11.29 8.30 -11.14
N GLY A 295 -10.71 7.83 -10.05
CA GLY A 295 -11.05 8.26 -8.70
C GLY A 295 -10.87 9.77 -8.50
N LYS A 296 -11.71 10.36 -7.66
CA LYS A 296 -11.79 11.80 -7.43
C LYS A 296 -11.72 12.12 -5.94
N PHE A 297 -11.19 13.29 -5.59
CA PHE A 297 -11.15 13.71 -4.19
C PHE A 297 -12.54 13.83 -3.56
N GLU A 298 -13.53 14.37 -4.29
CA GLU A 298 -14.94 14.50 -3.83
C GLU A 298 -15.54 13.19 -3.32
N ASN A 299 -15.00 12.06 -3.77
CA ASN A 299 -15.47 10.74 -3.37
C ASN A 299 -14.95 10.30 -2.00
N VAL A 300 -13.86 10.85 -1.50
CA VAL A 300 -13.16 10.33 -0.30
C VAL A 300 -12.93 11.36 0.78
N MET A 301 -13.11 12.66 0.52
CA MET A 301 -12.87 13.69 1.53
C MET A 301 -13.68 13.45 2.81
N LEU A 302 -14.92 12.96 2.70
CA LEU A 302 -15.79 12.71 3.88
C LEU A 302 -15.34 11.52 4.75
N ASP A 303 -14.39 10.72 4.26
CA ASP A 303 -13.74 9.64 5.01
C ASP A 303 -12.51 10.09 5.80
N LEU A 304 -12.13 11.36 5.71
CA LEU A 304 -11.05 11.91 6.54
C LEU A 304 -11.50 12.08 8.00
N ILE A 305 -10.53 12.07 8.91
CA ILE A 305 -10.73 12.34 10.33
C ILE A 305 -11.21 13.78 10.50
N ARG A 306 -12.23 13.98 11.33
CA ARG A 306 -12.93 15.28 11.48
C ARG A 306 -12.58 16.04 12.75
N ILE A 307 -12.03 15.34 13.75
CA ILE A 307 -11.75 15.88 15.09
C ILE A 307 -10.39 15.40 15.59
N GLY A 308 -9.85 16.10 16.57
CA GLY A 308 -8.60 15.71 17.22
C GLY A 308 -7.35 16.09 16.45
N LYS A 309 -6.22 15.55 16.90
CA LYS A 309 -4.87 15.86 16.42
C LYS A 309 -4.71 15.57 14.93
N TRP A 310 -5.42 14.59 14.41
CA TRP A 310 -5.29 14.11 13.03
C TRP A 310 -6.42 14.58 12.10
N ASN A 311 -7.19 15.62 12.50
CA ASN A 311 -8.20 16.23 11.62
C ASN A 311 -7.59 16.56 10.25
N GLY A 312 -8.27 16.12 9.18
CA GLY A 312 -7.82 16.26 7.81
C GLY A 312 -6.99 15.09 7.30
N GLN A 313 -6.56 14.17 8.15
CA GLN A 313 -5.78 12.99 7.76
C GLN A 313 -6.60 11.70 7.97
N GLY A 314 -5.93 10.57 8.19
CA GLY A 314 -6.58 9.27 8.42
C GLY A 314 -6.95 8.54 7.14
N ALA A 315 -6.42 8.97 5.99
CA ALA A 315 -6.54 8.27 4.73
C ALA A 315 -5.23 8.35 3.92
N ILE A 316 -5.12 7.51 2.89
CA ILE A 316 -4.00 7.45 1.96
C ILE A 316 -4.57 7.39 0.55
N PHE A 317 -4.24 8.40 -0.25
CA PHE A 317 -4.71 8.48 -1.63
C PHE A 317 -3.71 7.80 -2.55
N ILE A 318 -4.11 6.65 -3.09
CA ILE A 318 -3.21 5.77 -3.83
C ILE A 318 -3.33 6.05 -5.32
N ASP A 319 -2.23 6.49 -5.92
CA ASP A 319 -2.09 6.71 -7.37
C ASP A 319 -0.80 6.05 -7.88
N GLU A 320 -0.93 4.81 -8.34
CA GLU A 320 0.20 3.96 -8.67
C GLU A 320 0.67 4.22 -10.11
N THR A 321 -0.16 3.87 -11.10
CA THR A 321 0.23 3.84 -12.51
C THR A 321 0.59 5.22 -13.06
N SER A 322 -0.16 6.28 -12.70
CA SER A 322 0.09 7.61 -13.27
C SER A 322 1.39 8.21 -12.74
N LYS A 323 1.75 7.89 -11.48
CA LYS A 323 3.00 8.35 -10.87
C LYS A 323 4.18 7.53 -11.37
N MET A 324 4.04 6.20 -11.43
CA MET A 324 5.08 5.28 -11.88
C MET A 324 5.50 5.58 -13.32
N TYR A 325 4.56 5.94 -14.19
CA TYR A 325 4.80 6.26 -15.60
C TYR A 325 4.45 7.71 -15.93
N CYS A 326 4.75 8.64 -15.03
CA CYS A 326 4.41 10.07 -15.16
C CYS A 326 4.94 10.75 -16.44
N PHE A 327 5.94 10.16 -17.10
CA PHE A 327 6.43 10.63 -18.39
C PHE A 327 5.45 10.37 -19.54
N GLU A 328 4.47 9.48 -19.39
CA GLU A 328 3.50 9.14 -20.44
C GLU A 328 2.54 10.29 -20.74
N LYS A 329 2.26 10.53 -22.02
CA LYS A 329 1.40 11.64 -22.46
C LYS A 329 -0.01 11.57 -21.87
N LYS A 330 -0.58 10.37 -21.73
CA LYS A 330 -1.90 10.16 -21.12
C LYS A 330 -2.00 10.60 -19.66
N PHE A 331 -0.86 10.71 -18.96
CA PHE A 331 -0.76 11.21 -17.59
C PHE A 331 -0.25 12.66 -17.55
N GLY A 332 -0.31 13.38 -18.67
CA GLY A 332 0.20 14.74 -18.80
C GLY A 332 1.72 14.83 -18.92
N GLY A 333 2.41 13.73 -19.22
CA GLY A 333 3.86 13.62 -19.46
C GLY A 333 4.31 14.10 -20.84
N THR A 334 5.62 14.13 -21.09
CA THR A 334 6.19 14.53 -22.39
C THR A 334 6.23 13.40 -23.43
N GLY A 335 6.04 12.16 -22.99
CA GLY A 335 6.26 10.92 -23.74
C GLY A 335 7.72 10.43 -23.72
N LYS A 336 8.62 11.11 -23.00
CA LYS A 336 10.05 10.76 -22.95
C LYS A 336 10.47 10.36 -21.55
N VAL A 337 10.95 9.13 -21.39
CA VAL A 337 11.49 8.61 -20.11
C VAL A 337 12.62 9.49 -19.57
N ALA A 338 13.41 10.11 -20.44
CA ALA A 338 14.47 11.04 -20.04
C ALA A 338 13.95 12.27 -19.24
N ASP A 339 12.69 12.66 -19.41
CA ASP A 339 12.07 13.76 -18.69
C ASP A 339 11.36 13.31 -17.40
N MET A 340 11.61 12.08 -16.93
CA MET A 340 10.92 11.47 -15.78
C MET A 340 10.95 12.36 -14.54
N GLU A 341 12.09 12.97 -14.22
CA GLU A 341 12.22 13.82 -13.02
C GLU A 341 11.28 15.03 -13.06
N LYS A 342 11.32 15.80 -14.16
CA LYS A 342 10.41 16.94 -14.38
C LYS A 342 8.95 16.51 -14.39
N CYS A 343 8.65 15.35 -15.00
CA CYS A 343 7.29 14.84 -15.06
C CYS A 343 6.77 14.39 -13.69
N ALA A 344 7.60 13.75 -12.88
CA ALA A 344 7.26 13.32 -11.53
C ALA A 344 6.99 14.53 -10.62
N LEU A 345 7.86 15.54 -10.64
CA LEU A 345 7.68 16.76 -9.86
C LEU A 345 6.38 17.48 -10.23
N ARG A 346 6.11 17.64 -11.54
CA ARG A 346 4.85 18.23 -12.01
C ARG A 346 3.63 17.41 -11.56
N ALA A 347 3.68 16.09 -11.70
CA ALA A 347 2.56 15.22 -11.36
C ALA A 347 2.25 15.22 -9.85
N VAL A 348 3.26 15.28 -8.99
CA VAL A 348 3.09 15.37 -7.54
C VAL A 348 2.57 16.75 -7.14
N ASN A 349 3.12 17.83 -7.68
CA ASN A 349 2.64 19.18 -7.36
C ASN A 349 1.19 19.38 -7.83
N LYS A 350 0.84 18.87 -9.02
CA LYS A 350 -0.56 18.93 -9.47
C LYS A 350 -1.50 18.15 -8.55
N PHE A 351 -1.06 17.01 -8.02
CA PHE A 351 -1.84 16.26 -7.05
C PHE A 351 -2.07 17.06 -5.76
N ARG A 352 -1.01 17.69 -5.22
CA ARG A 352 -1.10 18.57 -4.03
C ARG A 352 -2.06 19.74 -4.22
N GLU A 353 -2.03 20.37 -5.38
CA GLU A 353 -2.96 21.46 -5.73
C GLU A 353 -4.41 20.98 -5.71
N LEU A 354 -4.71 19.89 -6.42
CA LEU A 354 -6.06 19.32 -6.48
C LEU A 354 -6.55 18.81 -5.12
N GLU A 355 -5.63 18.23 -4.33
CA GLU A 355 -5.91 17.82 -2.96
C GLU A 355 -6.28 19.03 -2.10
N TYR A 356 -5.47 20.10 -2.11
CA TYR A 356 -5.77 21.34 -1.39
C TYR A 356 -7.11 21.94 -1.80
N GLU A 357 -7.40 22.01 -3.10
CA GLU A 357 -8.69 22.47 -3.64
C GLU A 357 -9.85 21.64 -3.10
N ALA A 358 -9.70 20.32 -2.98
CA ALA A 358 -10.73 19.45 -2.42
C ALA A 358 -11.02 19.74 -0.93
N TYR A 359 -10.00 20.10 -0.13
CA TYR A 359 -10.22 20.58 1.25
C TYR A 359 -10.98 21.91 1.30
N GLN A 360 -10.99 22.69 0.21
CA GLN A 360 -11.70 23.96 0.17
C GLN A 360 -13.20 23.81 -0.14
N ALA A 361 -13.65 22.63 -0.57
CA ALA A 361 -15.04 22.38 -0.92
C ALA A 361 -15.98 22.65 0.26
N PRO A 362 -17.15 23.30 0.05
CA PRO A 362 -18.08 23.63 1.13
C PRO A 362 -18.46 22.43 1.99
N GLU A 363 -18.82 21.30 1.37
CA GLU A 363 -19.21 20.09 2.09
C GLU A 363 -18.12 19.52 3.00
N VAL A 364 -16.85 19.70 2.64
CA VAL A 364 -15.69 19.24 3.43
C VAL A 364 -15.48 20.15 4.64
N LYS A 365 -15.60 21.47 4.43
CA LYS A 365 -15.54 22.47 5.50
C LYS A 365 -16.70 22.34 6.48
N ASP A 366 -17.91 22.13 5.97
CA ASP A 366 -19.13 21.94 6.76
C ASP A 366 -19.06 20.65 7.59
N ALA A 367 -18.39 19.61 7.07
CA ALA A 367 -18.08 18.40 7.83
C ALA A 367 -16.98 18.59 8.89
N GLY A 368 -16.40 19.79 9.03
CA GLY A 368 -15.37 20.13 10.02
C GLY A 368 -13.96 19.65 9.66
N ILE A 369 -13.75 19.15 8.44
CA ILE A 369 -12.48 18.63 7.97
C ILE A 369 -11.58 19.80 7.55
N ARG A 370 -10.34 19.81 8.05
CA ARG A 370 -9.38 20.90 7.84
C ARG A 370 -8.19 20.44 7.02
N TYR A 371 -7.60 21.34 6.24
CA TYR A 371 -6.35 21.06 5.56
C TYR A 371 -5.21 20.85 6.59
N PRO A 372 -4.52 19.69 6.59
CA PRO A 372 -3.61 19.32 7.67
C PRO A 372 -2.13 19.70 7.44
N PHE A 373 -1.79 20.38 6.33
CA PHE A 373 -0.40 20.58 5.87
C PHE A 373 0.08 22.03 5.82
#